data_AF-A0AAV5UBI3-F1
#
_entry.id   AF-A0AAV5UBI3-F1
#
_cell.length_a   1.000
_cell.length_b   1.000
_cell.length_c   1.000
_cell.angle_alpha   90.00
_cell.angle_beta   90.00
_cell.angle_gamma   90.00
#
_symmetry.space_group_name_H-M   'P 1'
#
loop_
_entity.id
_entity.type
_entity.pdbx_description
1 polymer ?
#
loop_
_entity_poly.entity_id
_entity_poly.type
_entity_poly.pdbx_seq_one_letter_code
_entity_poly.pdbx_strand_id
1 'polypeptide(L)' 'LFDVIVESTVEGFIKPDVEIYEITQSRLPSSISPSECIFLDDNKDNIRAAEEFGWTAILVDPLNIEKAIRDLEK' A
#
# COMPACT_ATOMS: atom_id res chain seq x y z
N LEU A 1 -16.43 4.55 1.23
CA LEU A 1 -16.50 3.31 0.42
C LEU A 1 -15.32 3.34 -0.54
N PHE A 2 -14.70 2.19 -0.82
CA PHE A 2 -13.52 2.09 -1.70
C PHE A 2 -13.94 1.63 -3.11
N ASP A 3 -13.25 2.10 -4.15
CA ASP A 3 -13.50 1.69 -5.55
C ASP A 3 -13.00 0.27 -5.83
N VAL A 4 -11.88 -0.11 -5.20
CA VAL A 4 -11.26 -1.43 -5.31
C VAL A 4 -11.03 -1.97 -3.90
N ILE A 5 -11.37 -3.23 -3.68
CA ILE A 5 -11.09 -3.97 -2.44
C ILE A 5 -10.31 -5.22 -2.81
N VAL A 6 -9.20 -5.45 -2.12
CA VAL A 6 -8.38 -6.67 -2.19
C VAL A 6 -8.31 -7.25 -0.79
N GLU A 7 -8.77 -8.50 -0.65
CA GLU A 7 -8.90 -9.16 0.65
C GLU A 7 -8.03 -10.43 0.66
N SER A 8 -7.10 -10.51 1.62
CA SER A 8 -6.12 -11.60 1.70
C SER A 8 -6.75 -12.99 1.79
N THR A 9 -7.88 -13.13 2.47
CA THR A 9 -8.61 -14.41 2.61
C THR A 9 -9.17 -14.90 1.28
N VAL A 10 -9.49 -13.99 0.36
CA VAL A 10 -10.01 -14.28 -0.97
C VAL A 10 -8.86 -14.57 -1.94
N GLU A 11 -7.78 -13.80 -1.86
CA GLU A 11 -6.63 -13.96 -2.76
C GLU A 11 -5.70 -15.13 -2.38
N GLY A 12 -5.68 -15.53 -1.11
CA GLY A 12 -4.76 -16.54 -0.59
C GLY A 12 -3.33 -16.04 -0.35
N PHE A 13 -3.09 -14.74 -0.53
CA PHE A 13 -1.82 -14.05 -0.25
C PHE A 13 -2.01 -13.00 0.83
N ILE A 14 -0.96 -12.64 1.55
CA ILE A 14 -1.00 -11.63 2.60
C ILE A 14 0.21 -10.71 2.49
N LYS A 15 0.07 -9.45 2.89
CA LYS A 15 1.24 -8.60 3.04
C LYS A 15 2.19 -9.22 4.10
N PRO A 16 3.51 -9.25 3.88
CA PRO A 16 4.26 -8.54 2.83
C PRO A 16 4.56 -9.34 1.55
N ASP A 17 3.85 -10.44 1.25
CA ASP A 17 4.03 -11.22 0.02
C ASP A 17 3.82 -10.33 -1.22
N VAL A 18 4.71 -10.40 -2.21
CA VAL A 18 4.70 -9.49 -3.38
C VAL A 18 3.42 -9.62 -4.20
N GLU A 19 2.83 -10.82 -4.23
CA GLU A 19 1.65 -11.17 -5.00
C GLU A 19 0.42 -10.31 -4.63
N ILE A 20 0.26 -9.93 -3.36
CA ILE A 20 -0.87 -9.08 -2.96
C ILE A 20 -0.76 -7.67 -3.56
N TYR A 21 0.46 -7.16 -3.74
CA TYR A 21 0.73 -5.86 -4.36
C TYR A 21 0.51 -5.93 -5.87
N GLU A 22 0.97 -7.00 -6.53
CA GLU A 22 0.70 -7.27 -7.94
C GLU A 22 -0.79 -7.38 -8.25
N ILE A 23 -1.53 -8.15 -7.45
CA ILE A 23 -2.98 -8.30 -7.56
C ILE A 23 -3.65 -6.93 -7.42
N THR A 24 -3.24 -6.16 -6.41
CA THR A 24 -3.79 -4.82 -6.19
C THR A 24 -3.51 -3.90 -7.37
N GLN A 25 -2.27 -3.83 -7.85
CA GLN A 25 -1.89 -3.01 -9.02
C GLN A 25 -2.68 -3.40 -10.27
N SER A 26 -2.96 -4.69 -10.48
CA SER A 26 -3.74 -5.18 -11.62
C SER A 26 -5.22 -4.78 -11.59
N ARG A 27 -5.78 -4.51 -10.39
CA ARG A 27 -7.17 -4.09 -10.21
C ARG A 27 -7.36 -2.58 -10.25
N LEU A 28 -6.29 -1.81 -10.03
CA LEU A 28 -6.32 -0.37 -10.22
C LEU A 28 -6.49 -0.03 -11.71
N PRO A 29 -7.05 1.15 -12.05
CA PRO A 29 -7.09 1.63 -13.41
C PRO A 29 -5.70 1.57 -14.06
N SER A 30 -5.60 1.04 -15.27
CA SER A 30 -4.32 0.86 -15.99
C SER A 30 -3.59 2.18 -16.29
N SER A 31 -4.24 3.32 -16.09
CA SER A 31 -3.64 4.65 -16.20
C SER A 31 -2.85 5.05 -14.96
N ILE A 32 -2.97 4.34 -13.84
CA ILE A 32 -2.25 4.62 -12.59
C ILE A 32 -0.99 3.75 -12.56
N SER A 33 0.16 4.38 -12.64
CA SER A 33 1.46 3.72 -12.50
C SER A 33 1.79 3.42 -11.02
N PRO A 34 2.65 2.42 -10.74
CA PRO A 34 3.10 2.15 -9.37
C PRO A 34 3.67 3.38 -8.66
N SER A 35 4.38 4.25 -9.38
CA SER A 35 4.95 5.49 -8.83
C SER A 35 3.92 6.53 -8.40
N GLU A 36 2.67 6.42 -8.87
CA GLU A 36 1.56 7.29 -8.48
C GLU A 36 0.77 6.73 -7.28
N CYS A 37 1.12 5.51 -6.82
CA CYS A 37 0.49 4.89 -5.68
C CYS A 37 1.18 5.30 -4.37
N ILE A 38 0.38 5.71 -3.39
CA ILE A 38 0.81 5.89 -1.99
C ILE A 38 0.15 4.81 -1.13
N PHE A 39 0.97 4.00 -0.47
CA PHE A 39 0.56 2.91 0.41
C PHE A 39 0.68 3.31 1.88
N LEU A 40 -0.39 3.12 2.65
CA LEU A 40 -0.46 3.46 4.07
C LEU A 40 -0.65 2.19 4.90
N ASP A 41 0.26 1.91 5.84
CA ASP A 41 0.21 0.72 6.70
C ASP A 41 0.97 0.97 8.01
N ASP A 42 0.59 0.30 9.10
CA ASP A 42 1.25 0.41 10.40
C ASP A 42 2.36 -0.65 10.61
N ASN A 43 2.45 -1.63 9.72
CA ASN A 43 3.48 -2.66 9.75
C ASN A 43 4.68 -2.30 8.86
N LYS A 44 5.86 -2.20 9.47
CA LYS A 44 7.11 -1.84 8.80
C LYS A 44 7.53 -2.81 7.68
N ASP A 45 7.20 -4.10 7.79
CA ASP A 45 7.57 -5.06 6.76
C ASP A 45 6.67 -4.90 5.52
N ASN A 46 5.39 -4.58 5.72
CA ASN A 46 4.48 -4.22 4.63
C ASN A 46 4.91 -2.94 3.91
N ILE A 47 5.43 -1.96 4.65
CA ILE A 47 5.97 -0.71 4.10
C ILE A 47 7.18 -1.01 3.21
N ARG A 48 8.17 -1.78 3.70
CA ARG A 48 9.36 -2.13 2.92
C ARG A 48 9.00 -2.87 1.64
N ALA A 49 8.11 -3.87 1.71
CA ALA A 49 7.69 -4.61 0.54
C ALA A 49 6.97 -3.73 -0.50
N ALA A 50 6.16 -2.77 -0.04
CA ALA A 50 5.52 -1.79 -0.94
C ALA A 50 6.54 -0.87 -1.63
N GLU A 51 7.58 -0.42 -0.91
CA GLU A 51 8.68 0.37 -1.48
C GLU A 51 9.48 -0.45 -2.51
N GLU A 52 9.81 -1.70 -2.19
CA GLU A 52 10.52 -2.63 -3.10
C GLU A 52 9.69 -2.95 -4.35
N PHE A 53 8.36 -3.04 -4.21
CA PHE A 53 7.44 -3.21 -5.33
C PHE A 53 7.37 -1.97 -6.26
N GLY A 54 7.75 -0.79 -5.76
CA GLY A 54 7.79 0.46 -6.52
C GLY A 54 6.67 1.44 -6.20
N TRP A 55 5.96 1.25 -5.08
CA TRP A 55 5.03 2.23 -4.54
C TRP A 55 5.72 3.20 -3.59
N THR A 56 5.18 4.41 -3.46
CA THR A 56 5.51 5.25 -2.30
C THR A 56 4.81 4.66 -1.08
N ALA A 57 5.48 4.50 0.05
CA ALA A 57 4.87 3.95 1.26
C ALA A 57 5.10 4.85 2.48
N ILE A 58 4.10 4.96 3.34
CA ILE A 58 4.13 5.78 4.55
C ILE A 58 3.72 4.90 5.74
N LEU A 59 4.64 4.75 6.68
CA LEU A 59 4.36 4.10 7.96
C LEU A 59 3.39 4.96 8.78
N VAL A 60 2.24 4.40 9.10
CA VAL A 60 1.23 5.01 9.97
C VAL A 60 1.49 4.55 11.40
N ASP A 61 2.02 5.43 12.23
CA ASP A 61 2.11 5.21 13.68
C ASP A 61 0.83 5.75 14.34
N PRO A 62 -0.03 4.89 14.94
CA PRO A 62 -1.26 5.34 15.60
C PRO A 62 -1.01 6.31 16.76
N LEU A 63 0.20 6.31 17.34
CA LEU A 63 0.59 7.23 18.41
C LEU A 63 1.12 8.58 17.89
N ASN A 64 1.30 8.72 16.58
CA ASN A 64 1.84 9.92 15.93
C ASN A 64 1.31 10.05 14.49
N ILE A 65 0.00 10.16 14.36
CA ILE A 65 -0.70 10.26 13.07
C ILE A 65 -0.26 11.51 12.30
N GLU A 66 0.08 12.59 13.00
CA GLU A 66 0.50 13.86 12.40
C GLU A 66 1.78 13.69 11.56
N LYS A 67 2.63 12.73 11.90
CA LYS A 67 3.80 12.40 11.06
C LYS A 67 3.36 11.83 9.71
N ALA A 68 2.44 10.87 9.70
CA ALA A 68 1.96 10.24 8.46
C ALA A 68 1.24 11.27 7.57
N ILE A 69 0.47 12.19 8.15
CA ILE A 69 -0.16 13.30 7.41
C ILE A 69 0.89 14.20 6.75
N ARG A 70 1.92 14.63 7.52
CA ARG A 70 3.01 15.45 6.95
C ARG A 70 3.78 14.74 5.84
N ASP A 71 3.93 13.44 5.93
CA ASP A 71 4.60 12.64 4.90
C ASP A 71 3.74 12.49 3.64
N LEU A 72 2.41 12.51 3.78
CA LEU A 72 1.45 12.44 2.66
C LEU A 72 1.32 13.76 1.88
N GLU A 73 1.57 14.90 2.54
CA GLU A 73 1.47 16.24 1.94
C GLU A 73 2.71 16.68 1.14
N LYS A 74 3.75 15.83 1.05
CA LYS A 74 4.99 16.11 0.31
C LYS A 74 4.84 15.81 -1.17
#